data_AF-A0A497D9Z0-F1
#
_entry.id   AF-A0A497D9Z0-F1
#
_cell.length_a   1.000
_cell.length_b   1.000
_cell.length_c   1.000
_cell.angle_alpha   90.00
_cell.angle_beta   90.00
_cell.angle_gamma   90.00
#
_symmetry.space_group_name_H-M   'P 1'
#
loop_
_entity.id
_entity.type
_entity.pdbx_description
1 polymer ?
#
loop_
_entity_poly.entity_id
_entity_poly.type
_entity_poly.pdbx_seq_one_letter_code
_entity_poly.pdbx_strand_id
1 'polypeptide(L)' 'NLQRVLSRVGTKEFGICIKCGKPIPAGRILYRPESLSCVDCAT' A
#
# COMPACT_ATOMS: atom_id res chain seq x y z
N ASN A 1 -3.84 6.76 9.61
CA ASN A 1 -3.41 5.84 8.55
C ASN A 1 -2.70 6.54 7.39
N LEU A 2 -3.28 7.58 6.79
CA LEU A 2 -2.67 8.29 5.64
C LEU A 2 -1.24 8.82 5.91
N GLN A 3 -0.97 9.42 7.08
CA GLN A 3 0.37 9.93 7.43
C GLN A 3 1.46 8.84 7.39
N ARG A 4 1.14 7.61 7.81
CA ARG A 4 2.10 6.49 7.82
C ARG A 4 2.45 6.04 6.40
N VAL A 5 1.50 6.14 5.46
CA VAL A 5 1.75 5.82 4.06
C VAL A 5 2.55 6.93 3.40
N LEU A 6 2.21 8.19 3.68
CA LEU A 6 2.95 9.35 3.19
C LEU A 6 4.41 9.36 3.65
N SER A 7 4.70 8.98 4.91
CA SER A 7 6.08 8.82 5.39
C SER A 7 6.88 7.72 4.67
N ARG A 8 6.21 6.82 3.95
CA ARG A 8 6.85 5.77 3.16
C ARG A 8 6.94 6.12 1.68
N VAL A 9 6.26 7.18 1.21
CA VAL A 9 6.32 7.61 -0.19
C VAL A 9 7.77 7.92 -0.54
N GLY A 10 8.31 7.21 -1.54
CA GLY A 10 9.71 7.31 -1.97
C GLY A 10 10.65 6.25 -1.38
N THR A 11 10.21 5.42 -0.43
CA THR A 11 10.97 4.26 0.03
C THR A 11 10.61 3.01 -0.80
N LYS A 12 11.52 2.02 -0.84
CA LYS A 12 11.27 0.73 -1.52
C LYS A 12 10.09 -0.06 -0.91
N GLU A 13 9.67 0.31 0.29
CA GLU A 13 8.53 -0.28 1.00
C GLU A 13 7.19 0.35 0.60
N PHE A 14 7.22 1.46 -0.16
CA PHE A 14 6.01 2.09 -0.67
C PHE A 14 5.30 1.16 -1.65
N GLY A 15 4.01 0.94 -1.43
CA GLY A 15 3.24 0.02 -2.25
C GLY A 15 3.61 -1.45 -2.01
N ILE A 16 4.17 -1.81 -0.85
CA ILE A 16 4.28 -3.22 -0.42
C ILE A 16 3.20 -3.52 0.63
N CYS A 17 2.51 -4.64 0.45
CA CYS A 17 1.48 -5.09 1.37
C CYS A 17 2.12 -5.54 2.69
N ILE A 18 1.65 -4.97 3.80
CA ILE A 18 2.14 -5.33 5.14
C ILE A 18 1.77 -6.75 5.58
N LYS A 19 0.78 -7.38 4.94
CA LYS A 19 0.28 -8.72 5.28
C LYS A 19 1.03 -9.82 4.54
N CYS A 20 1.20 -9.68 3.22
CA CYS A 20 1.77 -10.74 2.38
C CYS A 20 3.11 -10.37 1.74
N GLY A 21 3.61 -9.15 1.94
CA GLY A 21 4.86 -8.67 1.34
C GLY A 21 4.81 -8.47 -0.18
N LYS A 22 3.66 -8.70 -0.82
CA LYS A 22 3.48 -8.51 -2.26
C LYS A 22 3.27 -7.03 -2.61
N PRO A 23 3.65 -6.58 -3.81
CA PRO A 23 3.34 -5.24 -4.27
C PRO A 23 1.82 -5.00 -4.34
N ILE A 24 1.39 -3.83 -3.89
CA ILE A 24 0.03 -3.32 -3.99
C ILE A 24 -0.16 -2.79 -5.41
N PRO A 25 -1.21 -3.21 -6.14
CA PRO A 25 -1.44 -2.75 -7.50
C PRO A 25 -1.61 -1.23 -7.55
N ALA A 26 -1.01 -0.57 -8.55
CA ALA A 26 -1.09 0.88 -8.70
C ALA A 26 -2.55 1.39 -8.78
N GLY A 27 -3.46 0.63 -9.41
CA GLY A 27 -4.89 0.96 -9.43
C GLY A 27 -5.52 1.01 -8.04
N ARG A 28 -5.06 0.17 -7.09
CA ARG A 28 -5.51 0.21 -5.70
C ARG A 28 -4.96 1.42 -4.97
N ILE A 29 -3.71 1.82 -5.24
CA ILE A 29 -3.08 3.02 -4.65
C ILE A 29 -3.76 4.29 -5.17
N LEU A 30 -4.08 4.34 -6.47
CA LEU A 30 -4.81 5.47 -7.07
C LEU A 30 -6.23 5.60 -6.50
N TYR A 31 -6.91 4.49 -6.29
CA TYR A 31 -8.26 4.48 -5.70
C TYR A 31 -8.23 4.77 -4.19
N ARG A 32 -7.25 4.19 -3.47
CA ARG A 32 -7.08 4.32 -2.02
C ARG A 32 -5.60 4.32 -1.63
N PRO A 33 -4.94 5.49 -1.62
CA PRO A 33 -3.50 5.59 -1.35
C PRO A 33 -3.14 5.26 0.09
N GLU A 34 -4.10 5.37 1.01
CA GLU A 34 -3.95 4.98 2.42
C GLU A 34 -3.96 3.45 2.66
N SER A 35 -4.19 2.64 1.62
CA SER A 35 -4.21 1.18 1.74
C SER A 35 -2.83 0.63 2.04
N LEU A 36 -2.68 -0.03 3.19
CA LEU A 36 -1.46 -0.76 3.56
C LEU A 36 -1.49 -2.24 3.12
N SER A 37 -2.63 -2.70 2.59
CA SER A 37 -2.85 -4.07 2.13
C SER A 37 -3.10 -4.13 0.62
N CYS A 38 -2.65 -5.23 -0.01
CA CYS A 38 -2.99 -5.52 -1.39
C CYS A 38 -4.48 -5.89 -1.51
N VAL A 39 -4.97 -5.93 -2.76
CA VAL A 39 -6.35 -6.32 -3.08
C VAL A 39 -6.73 -7.66 -2.47
N ASP A 40 -5.90 -8.70 -2.61
CA ASP A 40 -6.14 -10.03 -2.03
C ASP A 40 -6.21 -10.04 -0.50
N CYS A 41 -5.43 -9.22 0.19
CA CYS A 41 -5.38 -9.21 1.66
C CYS A 41 -6.35 -8.22 2.31
N ALA A 42 -7.00 -7.40 1.48
CA ALA A 42 -8.06 -6.48 1.88
C ALA A 42 -9.46 -7.05 1.61
N THR A 43 -9.55 -8.20 0.93
CA THR A 43 -10.68 -9.12 1.01
C THR A 43 -10.78 -9.69 2.43
#